data_AF-A0AAD9S1K5-F1
#
_entry.id   AF-A0AAD9S1K5-F1
#
_cell.length_a   1.000
_cell.length_b   1.000
_cell.length_c   1.000
_cell.angle_alpha   90.00
_cell.angle_beta   90.00
_cell.angle_gamma   90.00
#
_symmetry.space_group_name_H-M   'P 1'
#
loop_
_entity.id
_entity.type
_entity.pdbx_description
1 polymer ?
#
loop_
_entity_poly.entity_id
_entity_poly.type
_entity_poly.pdbx_seq_one_letter_code
_entity_poly.pdbx_strand_id
1 'polypeptide(L)'
;MSPLSGLFLALSVLLAPASLVRGDAFEITLQLPTQMPVWAEPLSPHLASLSIEMDRWTDWAGPEIGQPNEYVNQLLRNLGERTESMPFLRVGGCWAWSSANSQDRATLDLSVQVMNATFPEPTETVPQPEAESIFIGRDFYALSGNLPAGTFFMWGLNLKSFNKSETAAQAELLAETFQGARSNLTKHVKLVDVEIGNEPDFYGPNTRIPGPLDSSWDLVNYSSTWQEYAEVVQGAIRFNDSEAGPNLSPGAFTGFVAPGWSVDGAIMAGILDQNDLRSISAQFGTHLYSGAFSPQLKFIPGELMNKKFIRGNLTTKASEIKAAKAFGVRYCLTEANSFAKYVFRIPTIFI
;
A
#
# COMPACT_ATOMS: atom_id res chain seq x y z
N MET A 1 40.97 -44.71 76.22
CA MET A 1 40.10 -45.78 75.69
C MET A 1 38.74 -45.16 75.40
N SER A 2 38.13 -45.51 74.26
CA SER A 2 36.86 -45.01 73.70
C SER A 2 36.93 -43.69 72.89
N PRO A 3 36.49 -43.69 71.62
CA PRO A 3 36.62 -42.56 70.70
C PRO A 3 35.41 -41.61 70.69
N LEU A 4 35.68 -40.40 70.23
CA LEU A 4 34.73 -39.34 69.91
C LEU A 4 33.83 -39.72 68.74
N SER A 5 32.51 -39.59 68.93
CA SER A 5 31.51 -39.57 67.87
C SER A 5 31.30 -38.12 67.41
N GLY A 6 31.81 -37.79 66.23
CA GLY A 6 31.60 -36.51 65.55
C GLY A 6 30.95 -36.75 64.19
N LEU A 7 29.71 -36.29 64.07
CA LEU A 7 28.84 -36.33 62.90
C LEU A 7 29.44 -35.48 61.75
N PHE A 8 29.70 -36.08 60.58
CA PHE A 8 29.90 -35.33 59.33
C PHE A 8 28.77 -35.68 58.36
N LEU A 9 27.93 -34.68 58.06
CA LEU A 9 26.99 -34.69 56.94
C LEU A 9 27.80 -34.65 55.64
N ALA A 10 27.70 -35.69 54.81
CA ALA A 10 28.13 -35.63 53.41
C ALA A 10 26.94 -35.14 52.57
N LEU A 11 27.07 -33.93 52.03
CA LEU A 11 26.13 -33.35 51.07
C LEU A 11 26.44 -33.97 49.69
N SER A 12 25.63 -34.94 49.25
CA SER A 12 25.72 -35.53 47.93
C SER A 12 25.19 -34.55 46.88
N VAL A 13 26.08 -33.79 46.23
CA VAL A 13 25.74 -33.05 45.01
C VAL A 13 25.61 -34.08 43.88
N LEU A 14 24.37 -34.42 43.53
CA LEU A 14 24.04 -35.12 42.29
C LEU A 14 24.33 -34.19 41.10
N LEU A 15 25.52 -34.32 40.52
CA LEU A 15 25.82 -33.82 39.18
C LEU A 15 25.00 -34.66 38.18
N ALA A 16 23.84 -34.16 37.78
CA ALA A 16 23.19 -34.64 36.56
C ALA A 16 24.10 -34.29 35.37
N PRO A 17 24.45 -35.24 34.49
CA PRO A 17 25.19 -34.90 33.28
C PRO A 17 24.30 -33.99 32.43
N ALA A 18 24.75 -32.77 32.19
CA ALA A 18 24.16 -31.91 31.18
C ALA A 18 24.30 -32.61 29.83
N SER A 19 23.20 -33.16 29.32
CA SER A 19 23.10 -33.63 27.95
C SER A 19 23.36 -32.44 27.03
N LEU A 20 24.58 -32.34 26.50
CA LEU A 20 24.90 -31.47 25.38
C LEU A 20 23.93 -31.80 24.24
N VAL A 21 22.96 -30.92 24.01
CA VAL A 21 22.16 -30.92 22.79
C VAL A 21 23.17 -30.73 21.66
N ARG A 22 23.51 -31.81 20.96
CA ARG A 22 24.33 -31.78 19.76
C ARG A 22 23.49 -31.07 18.71
N GLY A 23 23.67 -29.75 18.57
CA GLY A 23 23.07 -29.00 17.49
C GLY A 23 23.57 -29.58 16.17
N ASP A 24 22.65 -29.99 15.29
CA ASP A 24 23.01 -30.39 13.93
C ASP A 24 23.67 -29.19 13.24
N ALA A 25 24.97 -29.30 12.98
CA ALA A 25 25.70 -28.33 12.19
C ALA A 25 25.47 -28.63 10.71
N PHE A 26 24.79 -27.73 10.01
CA PHE A 26 24.65 -27.78 8.56
C PHE A 26 25.74 -26.91 7.94
N GLU A 27 26.58 -27.50 7.09
CA GLU A 27 27.50 -26.74 6.24
C GLU A 27 26.78 -26.36 4.95
N ILE A 28 26.49 -25.07 4.79
CA ILE A 28 25.89 -24.52 3.56
C ILE A 28 26.99 -23.76 2.83
N THR A 29 27.42 -24.28 1.67
CA THR A 29 28.31 -23.54 0.78
C THR A 29 27.48 -22.60 -0.10
N LEU A 30 27.67 -21.29 0.07
CA LEU A 30 27.08 -20.27 -0.80
C LEU A 30 28.08 -19.89 -1.89
N GLN A 31 27.73 -20.14 -3.15
CA GLN A 31 28.50 -19.64 -4.29
C GLN A 31 27.95 -18.28 -4.70
N LEU A 32 28.72 -17.23 -4.44
CA LEU A 32 28.41 -15.88 -4.93
C LEU A 32 29.04 -15.70 -6.30
N PRO A 33 28.29 -15.24 -7.32
CA PRO A 33 28.87 -14.98 -8.62
C PRO A 33 29.88 -13.82 -8.50
N THR A 34 31.02 -13.93 -9.19
CA THR A 34 32.06 -12.89 -9.18
C THR A 34 31.68 -11.63 -9.96
N GLN A 35 30.55 -11.68 -10.67
CA GLN A 35 29.96 -10.57 -11.43
C GLN A 35 28.43 -10.61 -11.25
N MET A 36 27.80 -9.44 -11.33
CA MET A 36 26.35 -9.35 -11.29
C MET A 36 25.74 -10.14 -12.47
N PRO A 37 24.82 -11.08 -12.24
CA PRO A 37 24.18 -11.81 -13.33
C PRO A 37 23.42 -10.87 -14.27
N VAL A 38 23.35 -11.21 -15.57
CA VAL A 38 22.65 -10.41 -16.59
C VAL A 38 21.15 -10.24 -16.35
N TRP A 39 20.57 -11.06 -15.48
CA TRP A 39 19.15 -11.04 -15.09
C TRP A 39 18.91 -10.33 -13.75
N ALA A 40 19.96 -9.88 -13.06
CA ALA A 40 19.82 -9.19 -11.79
C ALA A 40 19.46 -7.72 -12.03
N GLU A 41 18.39 -7.27 -11.39
CA GLU A 41 17.94 -5.88 -11.41
C GLU A 41 18.41 -5.17 -10.13
N PRO A 42 18.74 -3.87 -10.19
CA PRO A 42 19.01 -3.09 -9.00
C PRO A 42 17.79 -3.06 -8.09
N LEU A 43 18.03 -3.12 -6.79
CA LEU A 43 16.97 -3.03 -5.80
C LEU A 43 16.44 -1.59 -5.74
N SER A 44 15.13 -1.41 -5.82
CA SER A 44 14.54 -0.07 -5.67
C SER A 44 14.84 0.50 -4.27
N PRO A 45 15.31 1.75 -4.14
CA PRO A 45 15.48 2.38 -2.83
C PRO A 45 14.12 2.65 -2.15
N HIS A 46 13.02 2.57 -2.90
CA HIS A 46 11.65 2.69 -2.41
C HIS A 46 11.06 1.36 -1.93
N LEU A 47 11.87 0.32 -1.72
CA LEU A 47 11.36 -0.91 -1.13
C LEU A 47 10.74 -0.74 0.26
N ALA A 48 11.08 0.31 0.99
CA ALA A 48 10.49 0.63 2.28
C ALA A 48 9.45 1.75 2.15
N SER A 49 8.46 1.55 1.28
CA SER A 49 7.39 2.51 1.04
C SER A 49 6.14 2.16 1.84
N LEU A 50 5.31 3.16 2.14
CA LEU A 50 4.12 2.97 2.98
C LEU A 50 2.85 3.19 2.16
N SER A 51 1.83 2.39 2.43
CA SER A 51 0.45 2.65 2.01
C SER A 51 -0.35 3.07 3.24
N ILE A 52 -0.93 4.26 3.18
CA ILE A 52 -1.65 4.93 4.26
C ILE A 52 -3.11 5.10 3.81
N GLU A 53 -4.04 4.62 4.62
CA GLU A 53 -5.46 4.83 4.37
C GLU A 53 -5.84 6.32 4.48
N MET A 54 -6.68 6.77 3.56
CA MET A 54 -7.01 8.18 3.39
C MET A 54 -7.74 8.76 4.62
N ASP A 55 -8.57 7.94 5.27
CA ASP A 55 -9.42 8.34 6.41
C ASP A 55 -8.62 8.71 7.66
N ARG A 56 -7.35 8.30 7.73
CA ARG A 56 -6.45 8.57 8.85
C ARG A 56 -5.32 9.51 8.47
N TRP A 57 -5.37 10.15 7.31
CA TRP A 57 -4.26 10.96 6.80
C TRP A 57 -3.79 12.04 7.79
N THR A 58 -4.70 12.66 8.53
CA THR A 58 -4.37 13.67 9.57
C THR A 58 -3.56 13.10 10.73
N ASP A 59 -3.69 11.81 11.04
CA ASP A 59 -2.90 11.16 12.09
C ASP A 59 -1.42 11.01 11.64
N TRP A 60 -1.17 10.96 10.33
CA TRP A 60 0.17 10.82 9.75
C TRP A 60 0.83 12.16 9.46
N ALA A 61 0.11 13.07 8.80
CA ALA A 61 0.66 14.35 8.38
C ALA A 61 0.54 15.46 9.44
N GLY A 62 -0.30 15.24 10.46
CA GLY A 62 -0.68 16.25 11.45
C GLY A 62 -2.04 16.88 11.15
N PRO A 63 -2.62 17.58 12.14
CA PRO A 63 -4.01 18.03 12.09
C PRO A 63 -4.25 19.18 11.10
N GLU A 64 -3.25 20.03 10.85
CA GLU A 64 -3.35 21.24 10.04
C GLU A 64 -2.02 21.55 9.33
N ILE A 65 -2.07 22.40 8.30
CA ILE A 65 -0.87 22.88 7.60
C ILE A 65 0.05 23.62 8.58
N GLY A 66 1.33 23.26 8.62
CA GLY A 66 2.31 23.84 9.53
C GLY A 66 2.27 23.26 10.94
N GLN A 67 1.43 22.25 11.20
CA GLN A 67 1.40 21.48 12.44
C GLN A 67 1.80 20.02 12.15
N PRO A 68 3.06 19.73 11.80
CA PRO A 68 3.48 18.39 11.43
C PRO A 68 3.42 17.39 12.59
N ASN A 69 3.16 16.12 12.28
CA ASN A 69 3.38 15.04 13.24
C ASN A 69 4.89 14.74 13.35
N GLU A 70 5.54 15.29 14.38
CA GLU A 70 6.98 15.17 14.59
C GLU A 70 7.47 13.72 14.76
N TYR A 71 6.65 12.86 15.35
CA TYR A 71 6.99 11.44 15.51
C TYR A 71 7.09 10.75 14.14
N VAL A 72 6.07 10.92 13.29
CA VAL A 72 6.05 10.36 11.93
C VAL A 72 7.20 10.92 11.11
N ASN A 73 7.42 12.24 11.17
CA ASN A 73 8.52 12.87 10.46
C ASN A 73 9.89 12.33 10.88
N GLN A 74 10.10 12.06 12.18
CA GLN A 74 11.34 11.44 12.65
C GLN A 74 11.49 10.01 12.12
N LEU A 75 10.41 9.22 12.08
CA LEU A 75 10.45 7.88 11.51
C LEU A 75 10.78 7.88 10.02
N LEU A 76 10.17 8.76 9.24
CA LEU A 76 10.43 8.87 7.80
C LEU A 76 11.86 9.31 7.52
N ARG A 77 12.42 10.24 8.32
CA ARG A 77 13.84 10.62 8.23
C ARG A 77 14.77 9.46 8.57
N ASN A 78 14.52 8.76 9.67
CA ASN A 78 15.30 7.58 10.05
C ASN A 78 15.27 6.50 8.96
N LEU A 79 14.13 6.35 8.29
CA LEU A 79 14.00 5.42 7.18
C LEU A 79 14.81 5.88 5.97
N GLY A 80 14.66 7.15 5.58
CA GLY A 80 15.40 7.75 4.47
C GLY A 80 16.92 7.71 4.68
N GLU A 81 17.40 7.92 5.90
CA GLU A 81 18.82 7.77 6.26
C GLU A 81 19.32 6.33 6.07
N ARG A 82 18.47 5.32 6.28
CA ARG A 82 18.84 3.90 6.14
C ARG A 82 18.70 3.38 4.71
N THR A 83 17.82 3.95 3.91
CA THR A 83 17.56 3.54 2.52
C THR A 83 18.19 4.48 1.49
N GLU A 84 18.87 5.52 1.94
CA GLU A 84 19.49 6.58 1.12
C GLU A 84 18.49 7.36 0.24
N SER A 85 17.20 7.17 0.48
CA SER A 85 16.10 7.84 -0.21
C SER A 85 14.90 7.94 0.72
N MET A 86 14.23 9.09 0.71
CA MET A 86 12.95 9.23 1.40
C MET A 86 11.93 8.21 0.88
N PRO A 87 11.06 7.70 1.78
CA PRO A 87 10.05 6.73 1.42
C PRO A 87 9.03 7.32 0.43
N PHE A 88 8.47 6.43 -0.38
CA PHE A 88 7.29 6.72 -1.18
C PHE A 88 6.05 6.41 -0.33
N LEU A 89 5.07 7.31 -0.37
CA LEU A 89 3.82 7.18 0.38
C LEU A 89 2.66 7.11 -0.61
N ARG A 90 1.93 6.00 -0.62
CA ARG A 90 0.60 5.93 -1.22
C ARG A 90 -0.41 6.37 -0.17
N VAL A 91 -1.25 7.35 -0.49
CA VAL A 91 -2.36 7.77 0.36
C VAL A 91 -3.67 7.50 -0.37
N GLY A 92 -4.45 6.56 0.16
CA GLY A 92 -5.60 5.94 -0.48
C GLY A 92 -5.84 4.54 0.08
N GLY A 93 -6.78 3.78 -0.50
CA GLY A 93 -7.00 2.39 -0.11
C GLY A 93 -8.38 2.04 0.47
N CYS A 94 -8.41 0.85 1.08
CA CYS A 94 -9.57 0.14 1.61
C CYS A 94 -9.19 -0.82 2.75
N TRP A 95 -10.11 -1.02 3.67
CA TRP A 95 -10.08 -2.13 4.61
C TRP A 95 -11.10 -3.18 4.20
N ALA A 96 -10.57 -4.31 3.73
CA ALA A 96 -11.31 -5.34 3.02
C ALA A 96 -12.29 -6.21 3.86
N TRP A 97 -12.95 -5.65 4.87
CA TRP A 97 -14.10 -6.30 5.54
C TRP A 97 -15.38 -5.47 5.55
N SER A 98 -15.31 -4.15 5.40
CA SER A 98 -16.48 -3.35 5.07
C SER A 98 -16.34 -2.89 3.63
N SER A 99 -17.41 -2.44 2.99
CA SER A 99 -17.33 -1.76 1.70
C SER A 99 -16.52 -0.43 1.77
N ALA A 100 -15.71 -0.24 2.82
CA ALA A 100 -14.88 0.91 3.17
C ALA A 100 -13.65 0.92 2.32
N ASN A 101 -13.75 1.75 1.29
CA ASN A 101 -12.66 2.21 0.48
C ASN A 101 -12.54 3.68 0.87
N SER A 102 -11.62 4.02 1.77
CA SER A 102 -11.50 5.37 2.32
C SER A 102 -11.36 6.40 1.19
N GLN A 103 -10.53 6.07 0.20
CA GLN A 103 -10.39 6.81 -1.06
C GLN A 103 -11.70 6.94 -1.83
N ASP A 104 -12.42 5.83 -2.03
CA ASP A 104 -13.64 5.82 -2.84
C ASP A 104 -14.93 6.25 -2.11
N ARG A 105 -14.80 6.69 -0.86
CA ARG A 105 -15.87 7.31 -0.06
C ARG A 105 -15.60 8.75 0.28
N ALA A 106 -14.36 9.22 0.07
CA ALA A 106 -14.03 10.62 0.20
C ALA A 106 -14.85 11.44 -0.79
N THR A 107 -15.47 12.50 -0.27
CA THR A 107 -16.19 13.52 -1.03
C THR A 107 -15.61 14.88 -0.68
N LEU A 108 -15.42 15.74 -1.68
CA LEU A 108 -14.94 17.09 -1.49
C LEU A 108 -16.01 17.95 -0.81
N ASP A 109 -15.65 18.58 0.31
CA ASP A 109 -16.47 19.58 0.97
C ASP A 109 -15.58 20.72 1.46
N LEU A 110 -15.59 21.81 0.70
CA LEU A 110 -14.79 23.00 1.00
C LEU A 110 -15.31 23.81 2.21
N SER A 111 -16.44 23.43 2.82
CA SER A 111 -16.86 23.96 4.11
C SER A 111 -16.03 23.40 5.28
N VAL A 112 -15.37 22.25 5.06
CA VAL A 112 -14.39 21.69 5.97
C VAL A 112 -13.00 22.19 5.60
N GLN A 113 -12.18 22.54 6.58
CA GLN A 113 -10.84 23.03 6.31
C GLN A 113 -9.91 21.90 5.84
N VAL A 114 -9.79 20.83 6.64
CA VAL A 114 -8.85 19.72 6.39
C VAL A 114 -9.60 18.44 6.04
N MET A 115 -10.28 17.84 7.02
CA MET A 115 -11.03 16.61 6.83
C MET A 115 -12.07 16.47 7.94
N ASN A 116 -13.22 15.88 7.63
CA ASN A 116 -14.22 15.46 8.61
C ASN A 116 -14.62 14.02 8.30
N ALA A 117 -14.29 13.09 9.21
CA ALA A 117 -14.51 11.67 9.02
C ALA A 117 -15.31 11.10 10.21
N THR A 118 -16.27 10.23 9.91
CA THR A 118 -17.09 9.54 10.91
C THR A 118 -16.66 8.09 10.99
N PHE A 119 -16.24 7.64 12.17
CA PHE A 119 -15.82 6.25 12.40
C PHE A 119 -16.89 5.51 13.21
N PRO A 120 -17.16 4.24 12.90
CA PRO A 120 -17.98 3.40 13.76
C PRO A 120 -17.20 3.04 15.03
N GLU A 121 -17.92 2.57 16.05
CA GLU A 121 -17.28 2.10 17.29
C GLU A 121 -16.39 0.87 17.03
N PRO A 122 -15.15 0.84 17.56
CA PRO A 122 -14.30 -0.33 17.49
C PRO A 122 -14.94 -1.57 18.12
N THR A 123 -14.68 -2.74 17.53
CA THR A 123 -15.10 -4.03 18.06
C THR A 123 -13.91 -4.96 18.25
N GLU A 124 -14.05 -6.07 18.99
CA GLU A 124 -12.97 -7.05 19.16
C GLU A 124 -12.48 -7.62 17.81
N THR A 125 -13.36 -7.73 16.83
CA THR A 125 -13.04 -8.26 15.50
C THR A 125 -12.58 -7.18 14.53
N VAL A 126 -12.86 -5.90 14.82
CA VAL A 126 -12.50 -4.70 14.06
C VAL A 126 -12.02 -3.61 15.03
N PRO A 127 -10.80 -3.74 15.59
CA PRO A 127 -10.31 -2.83 16.63
C PRO A 127 -9.93 -1.44 16.10
N GLN A 128 -9.75 -1.32 14.78
CA GLN A 128 -9.45 -0.07 14.07
C GLN A 128 -10.38 0.02 12.87
N PRO A 129 -11.64 0.46 13.06
CA PRO A 129 -12.57 0.58 11.96
C PRO A 129 -12.19 1.74 11.04
N GLU A 130 -12.49 1.58 9.76
CA GLU A 130 -12.41 2.68 8.79
C GLU A 130 -13.62 3.61 8.89
N ALA A 131 -13.45 4.82 8.35
CA ALA A 131 -14.53 5.79 8.28
C ALA A 131 -15.70 5.33 7.39
N GLU A 132 -16.91 5.57 7.87
CA GLU A 132 -18.16 5.37 7.11
C GLU A 132 -18.40 6.50 6.10
N SER A 133 -17.99 7.72 6.47
CA SER A 133 -18.10 8.93 5.65
C SER A 133 -16.84 9.77 5.81
N ILE A 134 -16.32 10.32 4.71
CA ILE A 134 -15.13 11.17 4.71
C ILE A 134 -15.41 12.39 3.84
N PHE A 135 -15.32 13.56 4.43
CA PHE A 135 -15.31 14.83 3.72
C PHE A 135 -13.89 15.38 3.72
N ILE A 136 -13.34 15.64 2.53
CA ILE A 136 -12.02 16.25 2.40
C ILE A 136 -12.16 17.74 2.12
N GLY A 137 -11.39 18.53 2.86
CA GLY A 137 -11.40 19.98 2.80
C GLY A 137 -10.32 20.54 1.90
N ARG A 138 -10.29 21.87 1.80
CA ARG A 138 -9.32 22.61 0.95
C ARG A 138 -7.85 22.30 1.30
N ASP A 139 -7.56 22.08 2.57
CA ASP A 139 -6.20 21.90 3.07
C ASP A 139 -5.75 20.43 3.09
N PHE A 140 -6.64 19.49 2.73
CA PHE A 140 -6.42 18.04 2.83
C PHE A 140 -5.12 17.57 2.16
N TYR A 141 -4.99 17.80 0.85
CA TYR A 141 -3.79 17.43 0.10
C TYR A 141 -2.57 18.27 0.50
N ALA A 142 -2.79 19.50 0.97
CA ALA A 142 -1.72 20.43 1.36
C ALA A 142 -1.00 19.99 2.64
N LEU A 143 -1.62 19.13 3.46
CA LEU A 143 -0.95 18.45 4.56
C LEU A 143 0.28 17.64 4.11
N SER A 144 0.38 17.26 2.83
CA SER A 144 1.59 16.64 2.28
C SER A 144 2.84 17.49 2.52
N GLY A 145 2.70 18.81 2.62
CA GLY A 145 3.77 19.76 2.95
C GLY A 145 4.21 19.75 4.41
N ASN A 146 3.58 18.97 5.28
CA ASN A 146 4.06 18.75 6.64
C ASN A 146 5.12 17.64 6.71
N LEU A 147 5.27 16.82 5.67
CA LEU A 147 6.22 15.71 5.65
C LEU A 147 7.63 16.17 5.24
N PRO A 148 8.69 15.39 5.52
CA PRO A 148 10.04 15.84 5.27
C PRO A 148 10.34 15.97 3.78
N ALA A 149 11.26 16.88 3.45
CA ALA A 149 11.66 17.15 2.07
C ALA A 149 12.16 15.89 1.36
N GLY A 150 11.79 15.75 0.07
CA GLY A 150 12.10 14.59 -0.75
C GLY A 150 11.10 13.45 -0.64
N THR A 151 10.04 13.56 0.19
CA THR A 151 8.97 12.56 0.24
C THR A 151 8.22 12.49 -1.09
N PHE A 152 7.99 11.27 -1.58
CA PHE A 152 7.26 10.99 -2.81
C PHE A 152 5.84 10.53 -2.50
N PHE A 153 4.88 10.95 -3.31
CA PHE A 153 3.46 10.66 -3.10
C PHE A 153 2.81 9.98 -4.30
N MET A 154 1.98 8.99 -4.01
CA MET A 154 0.85 8.60 -4.84
C MET A 154 -0.44 8.98 -4.14
N TRP A 155 -1.32 9.68 -4.84
CA TRP A 155 -2.62 10.07 -4.29
C TRP A 155 -3.75 9.34 -5.00
N GLY A 156 -4.64 8.77 -4.20
CA GLY A 156 -5.86 8.13 -4.67
C GLY A 156 -7.00 9.13 -4.89
N LEU A 157 -7.76 8.94 -5.96
CA LEU A 157 -9.00 9.66 -6.28
C LEU A 157 -10.20 8.71 -6.30
N ASN A 158 -11.37 9.23 -5.94
CA ASN A 158 -12.60 8.46 -5.89
C ASN A 158 -13.09 8.05 -7.28
N LEU A 159 -13.32 6.74 -7.48
CA LEU A 159 -13.99 6.17 -8.66
C LEU A 159 -15.36 5.57 -8.32
N LYS A 160 -15.48 4.88 -7.17
CA LYS A 160 -16.66 4.07 -6.81
C LYS A 160 -17.94 4.87 -6.62
N SER A 161 -17.84 6.18 -6.38
CA SER A 161 -19.03 7.06 -6.32
C SER A 161 -19.75 7.16 -7.67
N PHE A 162 -19.07 6.81 -8.76
CA PHE A 162 -19.51 7.00 -10.13
C PHE A 162 -20.00 8.43 -10.42
N ASN A 163 -19.37 9.41 -9.76
CA ASN A 163 -19.62 10.82 -9.96
C ASN A 163 -18.38 11.49 -10.58
N LYS A 164 -18.37 11.66 -11.91
CA LYS A 164 -17.26 12.30 -12.63
C LYS A 164 -16.96 13.72 -12.12
N SER A 165 -17.99 14.49 -11.75
CA SER A 165 -17.80 15.84 -11.23
C SER A 165 -17.08 15.84 -9.88
N GLU A 166 -17.34 14.85 -9.05
CA GLU A 166 -16.63 14.66 -7.78
C GLU A 166 -15.16 14.31 -8.03
N THR A 167 -14.88 13.33 -8.88
CA THR A 167 -13.49 12.96 -9.25
C THR A 167 -12.74 14.15 -9.86
N ALA A 168 -13.40 14.93 -10.74
CA ALA A 168 -12.85 16.15 -11.31
C ALA A 168 -12.47 17.15 -10.22
N ALA A 169 -13.38 17.42 -9.29
CA ALA A 169 -13.16 18.40 -8.23
C ALA A 169 -12.01 17.97 -7.29
N GLN A 170 -11.88 16.68 -6.98
CA GLN A 170 -10.73 16.16 -6.23
C GLN A 170 -9.42 16.31 -7.02
N ALA A 171 -9.44 16.01 -8.31
CA ALA A 171 -8.27 16.15 -9.19
C ALA A 171 -7.85 17.62 -9.34
N GLU A 172 -8.80 18.54 -9.46
CA GLU A 172 -8.56 20.00 -9.49
C GLU A 172 -7.93 20.50 -8.19
N LEU A 173 -8.44 20.05 -7.03
CA LEU A 173 -7.84 20.43 -5.74
C LEU A 173 -6.42 19.88 -5.59
N LEU A 174 -6.18 18.63 -6.02
CA LEU A 174 -4.86 18.02 -6.03
C LEU A 174 -3.90 18.80 -6.95
N ALA A 175 -4.36 19.17 -8.15
CA ALA A 175 -3.62 19.99 -9.09
C ALA A 175 -3.32 21.39 -8.53
N GLU A 176 -4.30 22.09 -7.93
CA GLU A 176 -4.12 23.40 -7.29
C GLU A 176 -3.01 23.31 -6.22
N THR A 177 -3.01 22.22 -5.47
CA THR A 177 -2.11 21.96 -4.34
C THR A 177 -0.68 21.62 -4.74
N PHE A 178 -0.46 20.83 -5.79
CA PHE A 178 0.89 20.38 -6.20
C PHE A 178 1.45 21.15 -7.39
N GLN A 179 0.60 21.70 -8.26
CA GLN A 179 1.00 22.29 -9.54
C GLN A 179 0.50 23.73 -9.73
N GLY A 180 -0.52 24.14 -8.99
CA GLY A 180 -1.20 25.42 -9.16
C GLY A 180 -0.80 26.47 -8.12
N ALA A 181 -1.77 27.32 -7.77
CA ALA A 181 -1.57 28.48 -6.90
C ALA A 181 -1.09 28.12 -5.48
N ARG A 182 -1.33 26.88 -5.03
CA ARG A 182 -0.98 26.39 -3.69
C ARG A 182 0.27 25.49 -3.68
N SER A 183 0.93 25.29 -4.83
CA SER A 183 2.17 24.50 -4.96
C SER A 183 3.30 24.87 -4.00
N ASN A 184 3.35 26.13 -3.54
CA ASN A 184 4.32 26.55 -2.51
C ASN A 184 4.19 25.80 -1.18
N LEU A 185 3.01 25.26 -0.86
CA LEU A 185 2.77 24.47 0.37
C LEU A 185 3.44 23.10 0.28
N THR A 186 3.56 22.53 -0.92
CA THR A 186 4.06 21.18 -1.17
C THR A 186 5.39 21.15 -1.93
N LYS A 187 6.02 22.31 -2.19
CA LYS A 187 7.22 22.47 -3.03
C LYS A 187 8.44 21.60 -2.67
N HIS A 188 8.48 21.04 -1.47
CA HIS A 188 9.59 20.22 -0.98
C HIS A 188 9.27 18.71 -1.00
N VAL A 189 8.05 18.34 -1.36
CA VAL A 189 7.62 16.96 -1.61
C VAL A 189 7.21 16.82 -3.08
N LYS A 190 7.03 15.58 -3.56
CA LYS A 190 6.72 15.34 -4.98
C LYS A 190 5.52 14.42 -5.14
N LEU A 191 4.52 14.88 -5.89
CA LEU A 191 3.46 14.01 -6.43
C LEU A 191 4.05 13.25 -7.63
N VAL A 192 4.08 11.92 -7.55
CA VAL A 192 4.68 11.04 -8.56
C VAL A 192 3.62 10.25 -9.31
N ASP A 193 2.55 9.84 -8.63
CA ASP A 193 1.48 9.06 -9.24
C ASP A 193 0.11 9.51 -8.74
N VAL A 194 -0.90 9.33 -9.59
CA VAL A 194 -2.32 9.53 -9.26
C VAL A 194 -3.05 8.24 -9.58
N GLU A 195 -3.67 7.65 -8.56
CA GLU A 195 -4.44 6.41 -8.66
C GLU A 195 -5.94 6.75 -8.74
N ILE A 196 -6.67 6.17 -9.68
CA ILE A 196 -8.12 6.39 -9.84
C ILE A 196 -8.85 5.11 -9.46
N GLY A 197 -9.57 5.17 -8.35
CA GLY A 197 -10.24 4.02 -7.76
C GLY A 197 -9.29 3.07 -7.06
N ASN A 198 -9.82 2.38 -6.06
CA ASN A 198 -9.11 1.34 -5.33
C ASN A 198 -9.94 0.05 -5.29
N GLU A 199 -9.29 -1.10 -5.48
CA GLU A 199 -9.92 -2.43 -5.44
C GLU A 199 -11.23 -2.51 -6.25
N PRO A 200 -11.23 -2.08 -7.53
CA PRO A 200 -12.43 -2.09 -8.37
C PRO A 200 -12.97 -3.50 -8.58
N ASP A 201 -12.14 -4.52 -8.44
CA ASP A 201 -12.56 -5.92 -8.45
C ASP A 201 -13.50 -6.27 -7.29
N PHE A 202 -13.65 -5.40 -6.29
CA PHE A 202 -14.63 -5.49 -5.20
C PHE A 202 -15.93 -4.70 -5.40
N TYR A 203 -16.15 -4.04 -6.54
CA TYR A 203 -17.37 -3.24 -6.74
C TYR A 203 -18.56 -4.07 -7.22
N GLY A 204 -18.31 -5.22 -7.86
CA GLY A 204 -19.32 -6.15 -8.35
C GLY A 204 -19.65 -7.28 -7.38
N PRO A 205 -20.53 -8.23 -7.77
CA PRO A 205 -21.04 -9.27 -6.88
C PRO A 205 -20.12 -10.48 -6.80
N ASN A 206 -19.15 -10.61 -7.71
CA ASN A 206 -18.32 -11.80 -7.92
C ASN A 206 -17.09 -11.83 -7.01
N THR A 207 -17.28 -11.54 -5.73
CA THR A 207 -16.21 -11.28 -4.78
C THR A 207 -16.58 -11.86 -3.43
N ARG A 208 -15.61 -11.93 -2.52
CA ARG A 208 -15.88 -12.42 -1.15
C ARG A 208 -16.81 -11.49 -0.37
N ILE A 209 -16.85 -10.20 -0.73
CA ILE A 209 -17.70 -9.17 -0.15
C ILE A 209 -18.39 -8.46 -1.31
N PRO A 210 -19.58 -8.91 -1.72
CA PRO A 210 -20.28 -8.37 -2.86
C PRO A 210 -20.41 -6.85 -2.76
N GLY A 211 -19.94 -6.15 -3.80
CA GLY A 211 -20.18 -4.73 -3.95
C GLY A 211 -21.61 -4.44 -4.44
N PRO A 212 -21.97 -3.15 -4.56
CA PRO A 212 -23.33 -2.75 -4.90
C PRO A 212 -23.69 -2.95 -6.38
N LEU A 213 -22.69 -3.21 -7.25
CA LEU A 213 -22.93 -3.39 -8.68
C LEU A 213 -23.35 -4.82 -8.99
N ASP A 214 -23.95 -5.01 -10.16
CA ASP A 214 -24.36 -6.31 -10.66
C ASP A 214 -23.23 -7.02 -11.43
N SER A 215 -23.53 -8.20 -11.99
CA SER A 215 -22.55 -9.03 -12.68
C SER A 215 -22.05 -8.46 -14.00
N SER A 216 -22.59 -7.34 -14.48
CA SER A 216 -22.03 -6.59 -15.62
C SER A 216 -20.74 -5.85 -15.25
N TRP A 217 -20.43 -5.71 -13.96
CA TRP A 217 -19.14 -5.18 -13.54
C TRP A 217 -18.02 -6.21 -13.72
N ASP A 218 -17.38 -6.15 -14.88
CA ASP A 218 -16.22 -6.94 -15.26
C ASP A 218 -15.04 -6.05 -15.70
N LEU A 219 -13.96 -6.66 -16.20
CA LEU A 219 -12.79 -5.91 -16.66
C LEU A 219 -13.08 -5.00 -17.86
N VAL A 220 -14.02 -5.34 -18.75
CA VAL A 220 -14.35 -4.52 -19.91
C VAL A 220 -15.08 -3.26 -19.44
N ASN A 221 -16.11 -3.43 -18.61
CA ASN A 221 -16.85 -2.33 -18.01
C ASN A 221 -15.98 -1.46 -17.10
N TYR A 222 -15.10 -2.07 -16.29
CA TYR A 222 -14.13 -1.31 -15.50
C TYR A 222 -13.16 -0.55 -16.37
N SER A 223 -12.59 -1.17 -17.42
CA SER A 223 -11.61 -0.53 -18.29
C SER A 223 -12.21 0.67 -19.02
N SER A 224 -13.42 0.54 -19.56
CA SER A 224 -14.12 1.66 -20.20
C SER A 224 -14.46 2.76 -19.20
N THR A 225 -14.96 2.39 -18.01
CA THR A 225 -15.27 3.36 -16.95
C THR A 225 -14.01 4.09 -16.49
N TRP A 226 -12.91 3.38 -16.25
CA TRP A 226 -11.67 3.97 -15.81
C TRP A 226 -11.12 4.97 -16.83
N GLN A 227 -11.18 4.65 -18.14
CA GLN A 227 -10.77 5.60 -19.20
C GLN A 227 -11.57 6.91 -19.14
N GLU A 228 -12.89 6.81 -18.99
CA GLU A 228 -13.75 7.99 -18.91
C GLU A 228 -13.42 8.89 -17.71
N TYR A 229 -12.96 8.32 -16.59
CA TYR A 229 -12.54 9.07 -15.41
C TYR A 229 -11.10 9.57 -15.55
N ALA A 230 -10.23 8.79 -16.18
CA ALA A 230 -8.86 9.17 -16.50
C ALA A 230 -8.80 10.40 -17.40
N GLU A 231 -9.69 10.51 -18.40
CA GLU A 231 -9.82 11.70 -19.26
C GLU A 231 -10.20 12.96 -18.44
N VAL A 232 -11.11 12.82 -17.48
CA VAL A 232 -11.50 13.91 -16.57
C VAL A 232 -10.32 14.35 -15.71
N VAL A 233 -9.58 13.39 -15.13
CA VAL A 233 -8.40 13.67 -14.30
C VAL A 233 -7.27 14.27 -15.15
N GLN A 234 -7.06 13.81 -16.38
CA GLN A 234 -6.11 14.39 -17.34
C GLN A 234 -6.44 15.84 -17.68
N GLY A 235 -7.73 16.21 -17.72
CA GLY A 235 -8.15 17.60 -17.92
C GLY A 235 -7.78 18.54 -16.76
N ALA A 236 -7.64 18.00 -15.54
CA ALA A 236 -7.36 18.78 -14.33
C ALA A 236 -5.86 18.80 -13.94
N ILE A 237 -5.16 17.68 -14.12
CA ILE A 237 -3.76 17.50 -13.70
C ILE A 237 -2.84 17.51 -14.92
N ARG A 238 -1.73 18.25 -14.83
CA ARG A 238 -0.69 18.22 -15.87
C ARG A 238 0.23 17.01 -15.64
N PHE A 239 0.07 15.99 -16.48
CA PHE A 239 0.92 14.79 -16.48
C PHE A 239 2.14 14.98 -17.38
N ASN A 240 3.21 14.19 -17.13
CA ASN A 240 4.40 14.09 -18.00
C ASN A 240 5.17 15.40 -18.31
N ASP A 241 5.02 16.45 -17.49
CA ASP A 241 5.91 17.60 -17.58
C ASP A 241 7.33 17.14 -17.21
N SER A 242 8.26 17.27 -18.17
CA SER A 242 9.53 16.54 -18.33
C SER A 242 10.47 16.36 -17.13
N GLU A 243 10.20 16.95 -15.96
CA GLU A 243 10.89 16.63 -14.69
C GLU A 243 10.00 16.67 -13.42
N ALA A 244 8.72 17.06 -13.50
CA ALA A 244 7.88 17.41 -12.34
C ALA A 244 6.43 16.89 -12.34
N GLY A 245 5.89 16.45 -13.48
CA GLY A 245 4.51 15.94 -13.55
C GLY A 245 4.38 14.53 -12.97
N PRO A 246 3.26 14.19 -12.32
CA PRO A 246 2.97 12.81 -11.94
C PRO A 246 2.61 11.95 -13.17
N ASN A 247 2.50 10.64 -12.95
CA ASN A 247 1.91 9.69 -13.86
C ASN A 247 0.52 9.26 -13.37
N LEU A 248 -0.24 8.62 -14.24
CA LEU A 248 -1.48 7.95 -13.90
C LEU A 248 -1.23 6.47 -13.59
N SER A 249 -1.95 5.94 -12.59
CA SER A 249 -1.80 4.56 -12.12
C SER A 249 -3.16 3.84 -12.15
N PRO A 250 -3.48 3.08 -13.21
CA PRO A 250 -4.64 2.16 -13.23
C PRO A 250 -4.47 0.97 -12.28
N GLY A 251 -5.58 0.27 -12.05
CA GLY A 251 -5.61 -1.03 -11.37
C GLY A 251 -6.01 -0.93 -9.91
N ALA A 252 -5.03 -1.15 -9.02
CA ALA A 252 -5.23 -1.40 -7.58
C ALA A 252 -6.07 -2.66 -7.30
N PHE A 253 -5.89 -3.71 -8.11
CA PHE A 253 -6.64 -4.96 -7.97
C PHE A 253 -6.23 -5.75 -6.73
N THR A 254 -7.20 -6.32 -6.02
CA THR A 254 -6.94 -7.06 -4.76
C THR A 254 -6.10 -8.32 -4.95
N GLY A 255 -6.17 -8.92 -6.15
CA GLY A 255 -5.61 -10.23 -6.47
C GLY A 255 -6.42 -11.42 -5.95
N PHE A 256 -7.59 -11.21 -5.33
CA PHE A 256 -8.46 -12.30 -4.83
C PHE A 256 -9.43 -12.86 -5.87
N VAL A 257 -9.68 -12.14 -6.96
CA VAL A 257 -10.61 -12.53 -8.04
C VAL A 257 -9.83 -12.98 -9.29
N ALA A 258 -8.76 -13.74 -9.08
CA ALA A 258 -7.96 -14.32 -10.17
C ALA A 258 -8.63 -15.60 -10.75
N PRO A 259 -8.51 -15.87 -12.06
CA PRO A 259 -7.76 -15.12 -13.08
C PRO A 259 -8.57 -13.96 -13.70
N GLY A 260 -9.78 -13.68 -13.23
CA GLY A 260 -10.70 -12.73 -13.86
C GLY A 260 -10.28 -11.26 -13.76
N TRP A 261 -9.60 -10.86 -12.68
CA TRP A 261 -9.08 -9.50 -12.48
C TRP A 261 -7.55 -9.53 -12.34
N SER A 262 -6.86 -9.29 -13.45
CA SER A 262 -5.40 -9.29 -13.55
C SER A 262 -4.90 -8.17 -14.47
N VAL A 263 -3.62 -7.84 -14.38
CA VAL A 263 -3.00 -6.82 -15.23
C VAL A 263 -3.14 -7.15 -16.72
N ASP A 264 -2.87 -8.40 -17.11
CA ASP A 264 -3.01 -8.83 -18.50
C ASP A 264 -4.47 -8.80 -18.99
N GLY A 265 -5.42 -9.17 -18.13
CA GLY A 265 -6.84 -9.07 -18.44
C GLY A 265 -7.26 -7.62 -18.70
N ALA A 266 -6.84 -6.68 -17.84
CA ALA A 266 -7.19 -5.26 -17.99
C ALA A 266 -6.56 -4.65 -19.26
N ILE A 267 -5.33 -5.03 -19.59
CA ILE A 267 -4.68 -4.66 -20.85
C ILE A 267 -5.47 -5.21 -22.05
N MET A 268 -5.89 -6.49 -22.02
CA MET A 268 -6.71 -7.08 -23.09
C MET A 268 -8.11 -6.44 -23.20
N ALA A 269 -8.66 -5.98 -22.08
CA ALA A 269 -9.90 -5.22 -22.02
C ALA A 269 -9.74 -3.75 -22.48
N GLY A 270 -8.52 -3.35 -22.82
CA GLY A 270 -8.21 -2.08 -23.49
C GLY A 270 -8.01 -0.90 -22.55
N ILE A 271 -7.80 -1.11 -21.24
CA ILE A 271 -7.68 -0.01 -20.24
C ILE A 271 -6.70 1.11 -20.61
N LEU A 272 -5.67 0.81 -21.41
CA LEU A 272 -4.67 1.75 -21.92
C LEU A 272 -4.54 1.72 -23.47
N ASP A 273 -5.63 1.40 -24.19
CA ASP A 273 -5.64 1.42 -25.66
C ASP A 273 -5.62 2.84 -26.23
N GLN A 274 -6.09 3.82 -25.46
CA GLN A 274 -5.98 5.23 -25.84
C GLN A 274 -4.53 5.71 -25.68
N ASN A 275 -3.93 6.19 -26.78
CA ASN A 275 -2.52 6.62 -26.80
C ASN A 275 -2.22 7.72 -25.77
N ASP A 276 -3.14 8.66 -25.57
CA ASP A 276 -2.93 9.79 -24.66
C ASP A 276 -2.87 9.29 -23.20
N LEU A 277 -3.83 8.47 -22.76
CA LEU A 277 -3.83 7.86 -21.43
C LEU A 277 -2.64 6.91 -21.22
N ARG A 278 -2.28 6.14 -22.25
CA ARG A 278 -1.09 5.27 -22.20
C ARG A 278 0.19 6.08 -22.00
N SER A 279 0.32 7.20 -22.69
CA SER A 279 1.53 8.02 -22.62
C SER A 279 1.78 8.56 -21.22
N ILE A 280 0.71 8.87 -20.47
CA ILE A 280 0.76 9.41 -19.10
C ILE A 280 0.71 8.34 -18.00
N SER A 281 0.63 7.05 -18.36
CA SER A 281 0.56 5.95 -17.40
C SER A 281 1.91 5.22 -17.35
N ALA A 282 2.65 5.35 -16.25
CA ALA A 282 3.98 4.74 -16.10
C ALA A 282 3.97 3.42 -15.31
N GLN A 283 2.85 3.06 -14.71
CA GLN A 283 2.74 1.89 -13.85
C GLN A 283 1.32 1.32 -13.77
N PHE A 284 1.22 0.09 -13.27
CA PHE A 284 -0.02 -0.61 -12.99
C PHE A 284 0.00 -1.11 -11.54
N GLY A 285 -0.96 -0.68 -10.73
CA GLY A 285 -1.07 -1.02 -9.31
C GLY A 285 -1.78 -2.35 -9.09
N THR A 286 -1.30 -3.14 -8.13
CA THR A 286 -1.95 -4.38 -7.67
C THR A 286 -1.65 -4.63 -6.20
N HIS A 287 -2.47 -5.44 -5.55
CA HIS A 287 -2.34 -5.77 -4.13
C HIS A 287 -1.91 -7.23 -3.94
N LEU A 288 -1.21 -7.50 -2.83
CA LEU A 288 -0.81 -8.84 -2.46
C LEU A 288 -0.67 -9.01 -0.94
N TYR A 289 -1.61 -9.72 -0.34
CA TYR A 289 -1.55 -10.09 1.08
C TYR A 289 -1.20 -11.58 1.26
N SER A 290 -0.39 -11.89 2.28
CA SER A 290 -0.01 -13.28 2.60
C SER A 290 -1.16 -14.09 3.20
N GLY A 291 -2.14 -13.40 3.79
CA GLY A 291 -3.36 -14.00 4.28
C GLY A 291 -4.52 -13.02 4.23
N ALA A 292 -5.69 -13.58 3.98
CA ALA A 292 -6.95 -12.86 3.92
C ALA A 292 -7.94 -13.49 4.90
N PHE A 293 -8.68 -12.63 5.58
CA PHE A 293 -9.93 -12.86 6.32
C PHE A 293 -10.30 -14.31 6.65
N SER A 294 -10.31 -14.68 7.92
CA SER A 294 -11.18 -15.74 8.43
C SER A 294 -11.32 -15.52 9.94
N PRO A 295 -12.55 -15.51 10.50
CA PRO A 295 -12.74 -15.54 11.94
C PRO A 295 -12.10 -16.77 12.61
N GLN A 296 -11.79 -17.82 11.83
CA GLN A 296 -11.21 -19.08 12.28
C GLN A 296 -9.68 -19.15 12.08
N LEU A 297 -9.05 -18.13 11.48
CA LEU A 297 -7.60 -18.08 11.32
C LEU A 297 -6.96 -17.91 12.72
N LYS A 298 -6.41 -19.01 13.24
CA LYS A 298 -5.61 -19.01 14.47
C LYS A 298 -4.16 -18.71 14.11
N PHE A 299 -3.58 -17.69 14.73
CA PHE A 299 -2.19 -17.31 14.50
C PHE A 299 -1.26 -18.17 15.36
N ILE A 300 -0.20 -18.67 14.74
CA ILE A 300 0.94 -19.22 15.46
C ILE A 300 2.08 -18.19 15.34
N PRO A 301 2.60 -17.65 16.47
CA PRO A 301 3.78 -16.80 16.44
C PRO A 301 4.92 -17.46 15.65
N GLY A 302 5.44 -16.76 14.63
CA GLY A 302 6.45 -17.29 13.70
C GLY A 302 5.93 -17.68 12.31
N GLU A 303 4.62 -17.72 12.09
CA GLU A 303 4.03 -17.95 10.76
C GLU A 303 3.76 -16.65 9.98
N LEU A 304 3.74 -15.49 10.66
CA LEU A 304 3.66 -14.18 10.02
C LEU A 304 4.92 -13.92 9.17
N MET A 305 4.73 -13.44 7.94
CA MET A 305 5.83 -13.09 7.03
C MET A 305 6.83 -14.24 6.77
N ASN A 306 6.36 -15.48 6.77
CA ASN A 306 7.18 -16.63 6.42
C ASN A 306 7.72 -16.48 4.99
N LYS A 307 9.06 -16.50 4.86
CA LYS A 307 9.77 -16.26 3.59
C LYS A 307 9.35 -17.21 2.47
N LYS A 308 8.99 -18.46 2.78
CA LYS A 308 8.52 -19.44 1.79
C LYS A 308 7.16 -19.03 1.22
N PHE A 309 6.24 -18.59 2.08
CA PHE A 309 4.92 -18.12 1.65
C PHE A 309 5.01 -16.80 0.87
N ILE A 310 5.79 -15.83 1.35
CA ILE A 310 6.02 -14.57 0.61
C ILE A 310 6.59 -14.85 -0.78
N ARG A 311 7.63 -15.69 -0.88
CA ARG A 311 8.22 -16.06 -2.17
C ARG A 311 7.22 -16.77 -3.07
N GLY A 312 6.44 -17.70 -2.53
CA GLY A 312 5.39 -18.40 -3.26
C GLY A 312 4.36 -17.44 -3.83
N ASN A 313 3.85 -16.52 -3.02
CA ASN A 313 2.87 -15.52 -3.43
C ASN A 313 3.43 -14.53 -4.47
N LEU A 314 4.67 -14.07 -4.32
CA LEU A 314 5.30 -13.21 -5.34
C LEU A 314 5.50 -13.96 -6.67
N THR A 315 5.73 -15.28 -6.63
CA THR A 315 5.88 -16.09 -7.85
C THR A 315 4.60 -16.13 -8.68
N THR A 316 3.41 -16.04 -8.05
CA THR A 316 2.13 -16.04 -8.79
C THR A 316 1.95 -14.78 -9.63
N LYS A 317 2.68 -13.70 -9.32
CA LYS A 317 2.64 -12.42 -10.04
C LYS A 317 3.57 -12.36 -11.25
N ALA A 318 4.36 -13.40 -11.51
CA ALA A 318 5.34 -13.40 -12.60
C ALA A 318 4.74 -13.15 -13.99
N SER A 319 3.55 -13.68 -14.28
CA SER A 319 2.84 -13.43 -15.55
C SER A 319 2.37 -11.99 -15.67
N GLU A 320 1.81 -11.43 -14.61
CA GLU A 320 1.33 -10.04 -14.56
C GLU A 320 2.51 -9.05 -14.69
N ILE A 321 3.62 -9.31 -14.00
CA ILE A 321 4.87 -8.53 -14.14
C ILE A 321 5.36 -8.56 -15.59
N LYS A 322 5.36 -9.75 -16.22
CA LYS A 322 5.77 -9.90 -17.62
C LYS A 322 4.84 -9.14 -18.56
N ALA A 323 3.52 -9.19 -18.33
CA ALA A 323 2.53 -8.49 -19.14
C ALA A 323 2.68 -6.96 -19.02
N ALA A 324 2.81 -6.43 -17.80
CA ALA A 324 3.07 -5.01 -17.55
C ALA A 324 4.33 -4.54 -18.30
N LYS A 325 5.46 -5.24 -18.12
CA LYS A 325 6.74 -4.92 -18.77
C LYS A 325 6.63 -5.00 -20.30
N ALA A 326 5.95 -6.00 -20.84
CA ALA A 326 5.73 -6.15 -22.28
C ALA A 326 4.86 -5.02 -22.86
N PHE A 327 3.94 -4.47 -22.06
CA PHE A 327 3.10 -3.34 -22.43
C PHE A 327 3.80 -1.98 -22.27
N GLY A 328 4.96 -1.95 -21.59
CA GLY A 328 5.76 -0.75 -21.37
C GLY A 328 5.43 0.01 -20.09
N VAL A 329 4.72 -0.62 -19.14
CA VAL A 329 4.41 -0.03 -17.82
C VAL A 329 5.08 -0.82 -16.70
N ARG A 330 5.37 -0.17 -15.57
CA ARG A 330 5.91 -0.84 -14.38
C ARG A 330 4.82 -1.62 -13.67
N TYR A 331 5.17 -2.75 -13.07
CA TYR A 331 4.28 -3.46 -12.14
C TYR A 331 4.56 -2.95 -10.72
N CYS A 332 3.53 -2.50 -10.01
CA CYS A 332 3.67 -1.97 -8.66
C CYS A 332 2.78 -2.72 -7.67
N LEU A 333 3.36 -3.21 -6.56
CA LEU A 333 2.59 -3.71 -5.43
C LEU A 333 2.17 -2.55 -4.53
N THR A 334 1.11 -1.84 -4.92
CA THR A 334 0.63 -0.62 -4.25
C THR A 334 0.12 -0.90 -2.84
N GLU A 335 -0.34 -2.11 -2.57
CA GLU A 335 -0.56 -2.63 -1.22
C GLU A 335 -0.01 -4.05 -1.06
N ALA A 336 0.80 -4.28 -0.03
CA ALA A 336 1.25 -5.63 0.30
C ALA A 336 1.57 -5.77 1.79
N ASN A 337 1.27 -6.93 2.38
CA ASN A 337 1.69 -7.27 3.75
C ASN A 337 1.42 -8.74 4.12
N SER A 338 1.66 -9.07 5.38
CA SER A 338 1.22 -10.28 6.07
C SER A 338 -0.29 -10.50 6.00
N PHE A 339 -1.11 -9.58 6.53
CA PHE A 339 -2.56 -9.76 6.65
C PHE A 339 -3.33 -8.46 6.46
N ALA A 340 -4.52 -8.56 5.89
CA ALA A 340 -5.42 -7.43 5.72
C ALA A 340 -6.22 -7.06 7.01
N LYS A 341 -6.40 -7.98 7.98
CA LYS A 341 -7.31 -7.79 9.14
C LYS A 341 -6.69 -7.09 10.36
N TYR A 342 -5.37 -7.15 10.56
CA TYR A 342 -4.71 -6.66 11.77
C TYR A 342 -3.58 -5.69 11.40
N VAL A 343 -3.70 -4.44 11.82
CA VAL A 343 -2.90 -3.29 11.39
C VAL A 343 -1.41 -3.45 11.75
N PHE A 344 -0.56 -3.39 10.72
CA PHE A 344 0.73 -2.69 10.62
C PHE A 344 1.22 -2.89 9.18
N ARG A 345 0.85 -2.02 8.23
CA ARG A 345 1.26 -2.11 6.81
C ARG A 345 2.72 -1.69 6.63
N ILE A 346 3.58 -2.60 6.13
CA ILE A 346 4.98 -2.39 5.72
C ILE A 346 5.26 -3.40 4.59
N PRO A 347 6.03 -3.10 3.52
CA PRO A 347 6.01 -1.97 2.61
C PRO A 347 5.51 -2.36 1.19
N THR A 348 5.18 -1.36 0.37
CA THR A 348 5.00 -1.47 -1.09
C THR A 348 6.33 -1.91 -1.74
N ILE A 349 6.30 -2.97 -2.57
CA ILE A 349 7.47 -3.43 -3.32
C ILE A 349 7.38 -2.85 -4.74
N PHE A 350 8.32 -1.97 -5.08
CA PHE A 350 8.60 -1.59 -6.47
C PHE A 350 9.53 -2.67 -7.08
N ILE A 351 9.06 -3.40 -8.10
CA ILE A 351 9.81 -4.47 -8.79
C ILE A 351 10.14 -4.06 -10.22
#